data_AF-A0A821M291-F1
#
_entry.id   AF-A0A821M291-F1
#
_cell.length_a   1.000
_cell.length_b   1.000
_cell.length_c   1.000
_cell.angle_alpha   90.00
_cell.angle_beta   90.00
_cell.angle_gamma   90.00
#
_symmetry.space_group_name_H-M   'P 1'
#
loop_
_entity.id
_entity.type
_entity.pdbx_description
1 polymer ?
#
loop_
_entity_poly.entity_id
_entity_poly.type
_entity_poly.pdbx_seq_one_letter_code
_entity_poly.pdbx_strand_id
1 'polypeptide(L)'
;LEKQKQRDQSNRSNETNEKRKIRLENQNQRTKSNRLHETSEERKIRLEDKNQRIKSNRLNETAEERQIRLKKAKELTQSGRMNETEEQRQIRLEKQRKRSQANRAKKLVEKSTSNKLNTQQQNSSNQLNATEPNASCDTQGMHDFTNNEDITKKNKTSISSLWPESISRNLKEDCLQKFLQKMSMAALSEATCAVCNVRTHTQKLKKLPVSKIPHIHLLKVPDALKDFIKTSQTSAVQYADEH
;
A
#
# COMPACT_ATOMS: atom_id res chain seq x y z
N LEU A 1 -42.35 -37.18 -6.83
CA LEU A 1 -41.23 -36.24 -7.10
C LEU A 1 -39.94 -36.96 -7.51
N GLU A 2 -39.47 -37.94 -6.72
CA GLU A 2 -38.18 -38.61 -6.95
C GLU A 2 -38.10 -39.38 -8.28
N LYS A 3 -39.14 -40.17 -8.61
CA LYS A 3 -39.27 -40.84 -9.91
C LYS A 3 -39.27 -39.86 -11.10
N GLN A 4 -39.67 -38.61 -10.91
CA GLN A 4 -39.64 -37.59 -11.97
C GLN A 4 -38.24 -37.01 -12.14
N LYS A 5 -37.55 -36.68 -11.04
CA LYS A 5 -36.15 -36.26 -11.07
C LYS A 5 -35.24 -37.31 -11.74
N GLN A 6 -35.44 -38.59 -11.42
CA GLN A 6 -34.68 -39.69 -12.02
C GLN A 6 -34.93 -39.81 -13.53
N ARG A 7 -36.19 -39.68 -13.97
CA ARG A 7 -36.53 -39.64 -15.41
C ARG A 7 -35.91 -38.44 -16.10
N ASP A 8 -35.98 -37.25 -15.51
CA ASP A 8 -35.36 -36.04 -16.07
C ASP A 8 -33.85 -36.15 -16.15
N GLN A 9 -33.21 -36.75 -15.14
CA GLN A 9 -31.77 -37.02 -15.13
C GLN A 9 -31.39 -38.00 -16.25
N SER A 10 -32.11 -39.12 -16.38
CA SER A 10 -31.91 -40.09 -17.45
C SER A 10 -32.10 -39.46 -18.83
N ASN A 11 -33.15 -38.69 -19.02
CA ASN A 11 -33.41 -37.96 -20.27
C ASN A 11 -32.32 -36.95 -20.60
N ARG A 12 -31.75 -36.27 -19.59
CA ARG A 12 -30.63 -35.33 -19.78
C ARG A 12 -29.32 -36.05 -20.09
N SER A 13 -29.06 -37.19 -19.47
CA SER A 13 -27.85 -37.99 -19.72
C SER A 13 -27.85 -38.61 -21.12
N ASN A 14 -29.03 -38.96 -21.64
CA ASN A 14 -29.22 -39.53 -22.98
C ASN A 14 -29.53 -38.47 -24.06
N GLU A 15 -29.45 -37.19 -23.72
CA GLU A 15 -29.75 -36.09 -24.63
C GLU A 15 -28.66 -35.96 -25.70
N THR A 16 -29.05 -35.87 -26.97
CA THR A 16 -28.08 -35.56 -28.04
C THR A 16 -27.60 -34.10 -27.92
N ASN A 17 -26.40 -33.80 -28.43
CA ASN A 17 -25.86 -32.44 -28.39
C ASN A 17 -26.80 -31.40 -29.03
N GLU A 18 -27.50 -31.76 -30.10
CA GLU A 18 -28.46 -30.87 -30.77
C GLU A 18 -29.68 -30.58 -29.89
N LYS A 19 -30.29 -31.62 -29.32
CA LYS A 19 -31.40 -31.48 -28.37
C LYS A 19 -31.00 -30.63 -27.16
N ARG A 20 -29.78 -30.86 -26.64
CA ARG A 20 -29.20 -30.07 -25.54
C ARG A 20 -29.06 -28.59 -25.91
N LYS A 21 -28.58 -28.30 -27.13
CA LYS A 21 -28.47 -26.92 -27.63
C LYS A 21 -29.84 -26.25 -27.68
N ILE A 22 -30.82 -26.90 -28.31
CA ILE A 22 -32.20 -26.38 -28.42
C ILE A 22 -32.81 -26.13 -27.05
N ARG A 23 -32.65 -27.08 -26.11
CA ARG A 23 -33.16 -26.93 -24.74
C ARG A 23 -32.52 -25.76 -24.00
N LEU A 24 -31.20 -25.61 -24.09
CA LEU A 24 -30.49 -24.48 -23.45
C LEU A 24 -30.85 -23.14 -24.10
N GLU A 25 -31.02 -23.11 -25.41
CA GLU A 25 -31.46 -21.92 -26.14
C GLU A 25 -32.87 -21.50 -25.71
N ASN A 26 -33.81 -22.44 -25.68
CA ASN A 26 -35.18 -22.19 -25.17
C ASN A 26 -35.16 -21.69 -23.72
N GLN A 27 -34.29 -22.25 -22.87
CA GLN A 27 -34.13 -21.81 -21.49
C GLN A 27 -33.57 -20.38 -21.40
N ASN A 28 -32.58 -20.05 -22.24
CA ASN A 28 -32.01 -18.70 -22.32
C ASN A 28 -33.05 -17.69 -22.80
N GLN A 29 -33.85 -18.02 -23.82
CA GLN A 29 -34.90 -17.17 -24.34
C GLN A 29 -35.96 -16.86 -23.28
N ARG A 30 -36.44 -17.88 -22.57
CA ARG A 30 -37.37 -17.69 -21.43
C ARG A 30 -36.76 -16.80 -20.35
N THR A 31 -35.50 -17.04 -20.00
CA THR A 31 -34.79 -16.24 -18.99
C THR A 31 -34.64 -14.78 -19.43
N LYS A 32 -34.32 -14.54 -20.70
CA LYS A 32 -34.22 -13.20 -21.28
C LYS A 32 -35.56 -12.50 -21.28
N SER A 33 -36.62 -13.19 -21.70
CA SER A 33 -37.99 -12.67 -21.68
C SER A 33 -38.41 -12.29 -20.26
N ASN A 34 -38.21 -13.17 -19.27
CA ASN A 34 -38.53 -12.88 -17.87
C ASN A 34 -37.74 -11.69 -17.32
N ARG A 35 -36.47 -11.51 -17.71
CA ARG A 35 -35.65 -10.35 -17.32
C ARG A 35 -36.09 -9.05 -17.99
N LEU A 36 -36.66 -9.11 -19.18
CA LEU A 36 -37.16 -7.94 -19.89
C LEU A 36 -38.42 -7.37 -19.20
N HIS A 37 -39.27 -8.26 -18.69
CA HIS A 37 -40.52 -7.93 -18.01
C HIS A 37 -40.38 -7.84 -16.48
N GLU A 38 -39.14 -7.89 -15.98
CA GLU A 38 -38.83 -7.81 -14.55
C GLU A 38 -39.10 -6.39 -14.03
N THR A 39 -39.86 -6.27 -12.95
CA THR A 39 -40.05 -4.98 -12.26
C THR A 39 -38.77 -4.52 -11.57
N SER A 40 -38.67 -3.22 -11.21
CA SER A 40 -37.51 -2.70 -10.49
C SER A 40 -37.29 -3.41 -9.16
N GLU A 41 -38.37 -3.73 -8.45
CA GLU A 41 -38.38 -4.41 -7.15
C GLU A 41 -37.93 -5.87 -7.28
N GLU A 42 -38.47 -6.62 -8.23
CA GLU A 42 -38.01 -7.99 -8.52
C GLU A 42 -36.54 -8.01 -8.91
N ARG A 43 -36.09 -7.04 -9.72
CA ARG A 43 -34.69 -6.89 -10.10
C ARG A 43 -33.79 -6.66 -8.89
N LYS A 44 -34.21 -5.81 -7.95
CA LYS A 44 -33.46 -5.57 -6.70
C LYS A 44 -33.36 -6.86 -5.88
N ILE A 45 -34.47 -7.56 -5.67
CA ILE A 45 -34.51 -8.83 -4.93
C ILE A 45 -33.58 -9.87 -5.58
N ARG A 46 -33.70 -10.08 -6.90
CA ARG A 46 -32.85 -11.03 -7.64
C ARG A 46 -31.36 -10.69 -7.55
N LEU A 47 -31.01 -9.40 -7.62
CA LEU A 47 -29.62 -8.95 -7.50
C LEU A 47 -29.10 -9.12 -6.08
N GLU A 48 -29.92 -8.87 -5.07
CA GLU A 48 -29.57 -9.06 -3.67
C GLU A 48 -29.34 -10.54 -3.36
N ASP A 49 -30.26 -11.43 -3.76
CA ASP A 49 -30.09 -12.88 -3.63
C ASP A 49 -28.84 -13.40 -4.35
N LYS A 50 -28.51 -12.81 -5.50
CA LYS A 50 -27.28 -13.13 -6.22
C LYS A 50 -26.05 -12.68 -5.43
N ASN A 51 -26.06 -11.48 -4.85
CA ASN A 51 -24.97 -10.96 -4.04
C ASN A 51 -24.76 -11.78 -2.76
N GLN A 52 -25.84 -12.18 -2.09
CA GLN A 52 -25.79 -13.03 -0.90
C GLN A 52 -25.18 -14.39 -1.20
N ARG A 53 -25.58 -15.03 -2.31
CA ARG A 53 -24.96 -16.28 -2.77
C ARG A 53 -23.47 -16.11 -3.07
N ILE A 54 -23.08 -15.03 -3.75
CA ILE A 54 -21.66 -14.74 -4.02
C ILE A 54 -20.89 -14.55 -2.72
N LYS A 55 -21.46 -13.83 -1.74
CA LYS A 55 -20.84 -13.60 -0.43
C LYS A 55 -20.66 -14.92 0.32
N SER A 56 -21.70 -15.76 0.37
CA SER A 56 -21.64 -17.09 0.99
C SER A 56 -20.56 -17.96 0.33
N ASN A 57 -20.54 -18.03 -1.00
CA ASN A 57 -19.52 -18.80 -1.74
C ASN A 57 -18.10 -18.29 -1.48
N ARG A 58 -17.91 -16.96 -1.31
CA ARG A 58 -16.59 -16.38 -0.97
C ARG A 58 -16.16 -16.65 0.46
N LEU A 59 -17.11 -16.79 1.39
CA LEU A 59 -16.81 -17.14 2.78
C LEU A 59 -16.40 -18.61 2.92
N ASN A 60 -17.01 -19.49 2.12
CA ASN A 60 -16.73 -20.92 2.09
C ASN A 60 -15.62 -21.30 1.08
N GLU A 61 -14.97 -20.31 0.45
CA GLU A 61 -13.92 -20.53 -0.56
C GLU A 61 -12.65 -21.06 0.12
N THR A 62 -12.09 -22.15 -0.40
CA THR A 62 -10.78 -22.64 0.05
C THR A 62 -9.66 -21.67 -0.37
N ALA A 63 -8.50 -21.76 0.29
CA ALA A 63 -7.36 -20.89 -0.06
C ALA A 63 -6.92 -21.07 -1.53
N GLU A 64 -6.97 -22.29 -2.06
CA GLU A 64 -6.63 -22.60 -3.44
C GLU A 64 -7.63 -22.02 -4.44
N GLU A 65 -8.93 -22.21 -4.21
CA GLU A 65 -9.99 -21.62 -5.03
C GLU A 65 -9.89 -20.09 -5.05
N ARG A 66 -9.57 -19.49 -3.89
CA ARG A 66 -9.34 -18.04 -3.78
C ARG A 66 -8.17 -17.60 -4.63
N GLN A 67 -7.06 -18.33 -4.63
CA GLN A 67 -5.91 -18.02 -5.47
C GLN A 67 -6.24 -18.16 -6.95
N ILE A 68 -6.93 -19.22 -7.36
CA ILE A 68 -7.38 -19.44 -8.74
C ILE A 68 -8.28 -18.30 -9.20
N ARG A 69 -9.27 -17.92 -8.39
CA ARG A 69 -10.18 -16.81 -8.70
C ARG A 69 -9.43 -15.49 -8.85
N LEU A 70 -8.50 -15.18 -7.95
CA LEU A 70 -7.70 -13.96 -8.03
C LEU A 70 -6.76 -13.95 -9.25
N LYS A 71 -6.16 -15.09 -9.60
CA LYS A 71 -5.34 -15.25 -10.80
C LYS A 71 -6.17 -14.99 -12.06
N LYS A 72 -7.32 -15.65 -12.20
CA LYS A 72 -8.27 -15.42 -13.31
C LYS A 72 -8.71 -13.96 -13.39
N ALA A 73 -9.00 -13.32 -12.26
CA ALA A 73 -9.38 -11.90 -12.23
C ALA A 73 -8.26 -10.98 -12.71
N LYS A 74 -6.99 -11.27 -12.37
CA LYS A 74 -5.82 -10.53 -12.87
C LYS A 74 -5.66 -10.72 -14.38
N GLU A 75 -5.76 -11.95 -14.87
CA GLU A 75 -5.66 -12.27 -16.30
C GLU A 75 -6.73 -11.56 -17.12
N LEU A 76 -7.99 -11.59 -16.67
CA LEU A 76 -9.09 -10.85 -17.32
C LEU A 76 -8.85 -9.34 -17.32
N THR A 77 -8.33 -8.79 -16.21
CA THR A 77 -7.99 -7.37 -16.13
C THR A 77 -6.87 -7.01 -17.10
N GLN A 78 -5.85 -7.86 -17.21
CA GLN A 78 -4.73 -7.65 -18.12
C GLN A 78 -5.18 -7.75 -19.57
N SER A 79 -5.91 -8.80 -19.93
CA SER A 79 -6.48 -8.97 -21.28
C SER A 79 -7.39 -7.79 -21.66
N GLY A 80 -8.24 -7.34 -20.74
CA GLY A 80 -9.05 -6.14 -20.93
C GLY A 80 -8.19 -4.91 -21.25
N ARG A 81 -7.12 -4.68 -20.49
CA ARG A 81 -6.20 -3.54 -20.72
C ARG A 81 -5.43 -3.63 -22.03
N MET A 82 -5.06 -4.82 -22.48
CA MET A 82 -4.37 -5.02 -23.76
C MET A 82 -5.29 -4.75 -24.95
N ASN A 83 -6.60 -4.97 -24.77
CA ASN A 83 -7.62 -4.79 -25.80
C ASN A 83 -8.37 -3.43 -25.68
N GLU A 84 -7.96 -2.55 -24.76
CA GLU A 84 -8.56 -1.23 -24.61
C GLU A 84 -8.24 -0.36 -25.84
N THR A 85 -9.24 0.38 -26.33
CA THR A 85 -8.98 1.49 -27.27
C THR A 85 -8.29 2.65 -26.55
N GLU A 86 -7.60 3.53 -27.28
CA GLU A 86 -6.93 4.67 -26.65
C GLU A 86 -7.91 5.58 -25.89
N GLU A 87 -9.11 5.80 -26.43
CA GLU A 87 -10.18 6.54 -25.74
C GLU A 87 -10.58 5.89 -24.41
N GLN A 88 -10.80 4.57 -24.40
CA GLN A 88 -11.13 3.82 -23.19
C GLN A 88 -10.01 3.91 -22.16
N ARG A 89 -8.76 3.83 -22.62
CA ARG A 89 -7.56 3.98 -21.79
C ARG A 89 -7.50 5.36 -21.14
N GLN A 90 -7.73 6.44 -21.90
CA GLN A 90 -7.74 7.80 -21.37
C GLN A 90 -8.85 8.00 -20.34
N ILE A 91 -10.08 7.55 -20.63
CA ILE A 91 -11.22 7.61 -19.69
C ILE A 91 -10.88 6.86 -18.40
N ARG A 92 -10.27 5.67 -18.49
CA ARG A 92 -9.87 4.89 -17.30
C ARG A 92 -8.82 5.63 -16.47
N LEU A 93 -7.80 6.20 -17.11
CA LEU A 93 -6.73 6.94 -16.42
C LEU A 93 -7.26 8.21 -15.76
N GLU A 94 -8.15 8.95 -16.42
CA GLU A 94 -8.79 10.13 -15.86
C GLU A 94 -9.65 9.77 -14.63
N LYS A 95 -10.47 8.72 -14.73
CA LYS A 95 -11.23 8.18 -13.59
C LYS A 95 -10.33 7.74 -12.45
N GLN A 96 -9.14 7.18 -12.75
CA GLN A 96 -8.17 6.81 -11.73
C GLN A 96 -7.55 8.04 -11.05
N ARG A 97 -7.22 9.10 -11.80
CA ARG A 97 -6.71 10.37 -11.26
C ARG A 97 -7.73 11.03 -10.35
N LYS A 98 -8.99 11.19 -10.80
CA LYS A 98 -10.09 11.76 -10.02
C LYS A 98 -10.33 11.01 -8.71
N ARG A 99 -10.40 9.67 -8.75
CA ARG A 99 -10.52 8.84 -7.53
C ARG A 99 -9.34 9.03 -6.58
N SER A 100 -8.12 9.09 -7.12
CA SER A 100 -6.91 9.27 -6.30
C SER A 100 -6.85 10.64 -5.64
N GLN A 101 -7.34 11.70 -6.31
CA GLN A 101 -7.48 13.04 -5.74
C GLN A 101 -8.55 13.07 -4.65
N ALA A 102 -9.73 12.52 -4.92
CA ALA A 102 -10.83 12.43 -3.95
C ALA A 102 -10.40 11.66 -2.68
N ASN A 103 -9.70 10.54 -2.83
CA ASN A 103 -9.19 9.76 -1.70
C ASN A 103 -8.16 10.54 -0.88
N ARG A 104 -7.28 11.31 -1.54
CA ARG A 104 -6.32 12.19 -0.85
C ARG A 104 -7.03 13.29 -0.06
N ALA A 105 -8.01 13.96 -0.67
CA ALA A 105 -8.81 14.98 -0.02
C ALA A 105 -9.56 14.39 1.19
N LYS A 106 -10.20 13.24 1.04
CA LYS A 106 -10.90 12.54 2.13
C LYS A 106 -9.96 12.22 3.29
N LYS A 107 -8.76 11.71 3.00
CA LYS A 107 -7.76 11.37 4.02
C LYS A 107 -7.27 12.61 4.78
N LEU A 108 -7.17 13.75 4.11
CA LEU A 108 -6.83 15.02 4.78
C LEU A 108 -7.95 15.46 5.73
N VAL A 109 -9.21 15.36 5.31
CA VAL A 109 -10.37 15.64 6.16
C VAL A 109 -10.39 14.71 7.37
N GLU A 110 -10.28 13.39 7.17
CA GLU A 110 -10.23 12.40 8.26
C GLU A 110 -9.08 12.67 9.24
N LYS A 111 -7.89 13.02 8.74
CA LYS A 111 -6.77 13.38 9.63
C LYS A 111 -7.07 14.65 10.43
N SER A 112 -7.69 15.65 9.80
CA SER A 112 -8.04 16.91 10.47
C SER A 112 -9.12 16.71 11.55
N THR A 113 -10.09 15.81 11.32
CA THR A 113 -11.15 15.50 12.29
C THR A 113 -10.60 14.67 13.45
N SER A 114 -9.76 13.68 13.18
CA SER A 114 -9.08 12.91 14.24
C SER A 114 -8.19 13.80 15.12
N ASN A 115 -7.47 14.75 14.54
CA ASN A 115 -6.65 15.69 15.30
C ASN A 115 -7.50 16.61 16.19
N LYS A 116 -8.62 17.15 15.68
CA LYS A 116 -9.53 18.00 16.48
C LYS A 116 -10.16 17.25 17.65
N LEU A 117 -10.59 16.01 17.45
CA LEU A 117 -11.12 15.14 18.51
C LEU A 117 -10.08 14.87 19.59
N ASN A 118 -8.83 14.61 19.20
CA ASN A 118 -7.75 14.38 20.15
C ASN A 118 -7.43 15.64 20.97
N THR A 119 -7.37 16.82 20.34
CA THR A 119 -7.19 18.10 21.06
C THR A 119 -8.34 18.37 22.03
N GLN A 120 -9.59 18.05 21.66
CA GLN A 120 -10.73 18.22 22.55
C GLN A 120 -10.64 17.27 23.77
N GLN A 121 -10.26 16.01 23.58
CA GLN A 121 -10.09 15.04 24.67
C GLN A 121 -8.94 15.42 25.62
N GLN A 122 -7.82 15.93 25.09
CA GLN A 122 -6.70 16.43 25.91
C GLN A 122 -7.12 17.65 26.74
N ASN A 123 -7.89 18.57 26.15
CA ASN A 123 -8.39 19.75 26.87
C ASN A 123 -9.40 19.37 27.97
N SER A 124 -10.27 18.38 27.74
CA SER A 124 -11.19 17.86 28.77
C SER A 124 -10.45 17.15 29.91
N SER A 125 -9.36 16.43 29.60
CA SER A 125 -8.56 15.73 30.61
C SER A 125 -7.75 16.72 31.48
N ASN A 126 -7.28 17.82 30.89
CA ASN A 126 -6.54 18.86 31.62
C ASN A 126 -7.44 19.71 32.54
N GLN A 127 -8.75 19.84 32.23
CA GLN A 127 -9.70 20.53 33.11
C GLN A 127 -10.09 19.71 34.35
N LEU A 128 -10.07 18.38 34.27
CA LEU A 128 -10.38 17.50 35.41
C LEU A 128 -9.22 17.39 36.42
N ASN A 129 -8.00 17.72 36.01
CA ASN A 129 -6.81 17.69 36.87
C ASN A 129 -6.52 19.05 37.56
N ALA A 130 -7.35 20.08 37.35
CA ALA A 130 -7.15 21.42 37.90
C ALA A 130 -8.00 21.72 39.16
N THR A 131 -8.71 20.72 39.69
CA THR A 131 -9.58 20.90 40.85
C THR A 131 -9.19 19.95 41.98
N GLU A 132 -8.10 20.24 42.67
CA GLU A 132 -7.90 19.82 44.06
C GLU A 132 -8.02 21.04 44.99
N PRO A 133 -8.81 20.98 46.07
CA PRO A 133 -9.05 22.12 46.95
C PRO A 133 -7.99 22.16 48.05
N ASN A 134 -7.00 23.04 47.92
CA ASN A 134 -6.14 23.39 49.04
C ASN A 134 -6.83 24.45 49.91
N ALA A 135 -7.38 24.00 51.03
CA ALA A 135 -7.77 24.82 52.17
C ALA A 135 -6.55 25.09 53.08
N SER A 136 -6.39 26.35 53.53
CA SER A 136 -5.74 26.82 54.77
C SER A 136 -5.20 28.26 54.53
N CYS A 137 -5.89 29.33 54.92
CA CYS A 137 -6.02 29.95 56.25
C CYS A 137 -4.92 31.01 56.54
N ASP A 138 -5.38 32.27 56.65
CA ASP A 138 -4.89 33.43 57.44
C ASP A 138 -3.49 34.02 57.16
N THR A 139 -3.24 35.34 57.12
CA THR A 139 -3.88 36.50 57.78
C THR A 139 -3.64 37.83 57.01
N GLN A 140 -4.65 38.69 57.12
CA GLN A 140 -4.72 40.17 57.09
C GLN A 140 -3.48 41.04 56.77
N GLY A 141 -3.71 42.00 55.87
CA GLY A 141 -2.96 43.25 55.75
C GLY A 141 -3.72 44.26 54.87
N MET A 142 -4.60 45.05 55.50
CA MET A 142 -5.26 46.21 54.88
C MET A 142 -4.26 47.36 54.76
N HIS A 143 -4.17 48.03 53.60
CA HIS A 143 -4.00 49.49 53.48
C HIS A 143 -4.40 49.97 52.08
N ASP A 144 -5.07 51.12 52.08
CA ASP A 144 -5.78 51.78 50.99
C ASP A 144 -4.90 52.70 50.13
N PHE A 145 -5.35 52.84 48.87
CA PHE A 145 -5.40 54.00 47.97
C PHE A 145 -4.16 54.90 47.67
N THR A 146 -3.95 54.99 46.34
CA THR A 146 -3.63 56.13 45.43
C THR A 146 -2.20 56.48 44.98
N ASN A 147 -2.12 56.58 43.64
CA ASN A 147 -1.26 57.37 42.75
C ASN A 147 0.23 56.97 42.63
N ASN A 148 0.69 56.54 41.45
CA ASN A 148 1.04 57.45 40.33
C ASN A 148 1.56 56.67 39.10
N GLU A 149 1.55 57.39 37.99
CA GLU A 149 1.79 56.97 36.60
C GLU A 149 3.18 56.38 36.28
N ASP A 150 3.19 55.67 35.15
CA ASP A 150 4.30 55.49 34.20
C ASP A 150 5.59 54.79 34.63
N ILE A 151 5.59 53.45 34.48
CA ILE A 151 6.77 52.75 33.93
C ILE A 151 6.32 51.82 32.79
N THR A 152 6.53 52.30 31.58
CA THR A 152 6.59 51.47 30.38
C THR A 152 7.72 50.45 30.50
N LYS A 153 7.40 49.15 30.43
CA LYS A 153 8.10 48.11 29.64
C LYS A 153 7.79 46.70 30.14
N LYS A 154 7.31 45.90 29.18
CA LYS A 154 7.55 44.46 29.02
C LYS A 154 7.11 43.55 30.17
N ASN A 155 5.93 42.97 30.03
CA ASN A 155 5.71 41.54 30.29
C ASN A 155 4.45 41.05 29.54
N LYS A 156 4.61 40.79 28.24
CA LYS A 156 3.73 39.86 27.52
C LYS A 156 4.34 38.48 27.65
N THR A 157 4.06 37.80 28.76
CA THR A 157 4.20 36.34 28.85
C THR A 157 3.06 35.72 28.04
N SER A 158 3.23 35.76 26.72
CA SER A 158 2.45 34.95 25.80
C SER A 158 2.86 33.50 26.00
N ILE A 159 1.98 32.70 26.59
CA ILE A 159 1.97 31.23 26.51
C ILE A 159 1.62 30.87 25.05
N SER A 160 2.54 31.21 24.15
CA SER A 160 2.45 31.00 22.71
C SER A 160 3.54 30.02 22.31
N SER A 161 3.14 28.99 21.60
CA SER A 161 3.95 27.94 20.95
C SER A 161 4.66 26.94 21.86
N LEU A 162 3.90 25.94 22.32
CA LEU A 162 4.43 24.60 22.63
C LEU A 162 4.69 23.80 21.32
N TRP A 163 5.23 24.47 20.29
CA TRP A 163 5.66 23.82 19.05
C TRP A 163 7.17 23.76 19.07
N PRO A 164 7.79 22.59 18.78
CA PRO A 164 9.23 22.50 18.65
C PRO A 164 9.71 23.54 17.64
N GLU A 165 10.80 24.21 17.96
CA GLU A 165 11.41 25.18 17.06
C GLU A 165 11.58 24.58 15.67
N SER A 166 11.36 25.40 14.65
CA SER A 166 11.47 24.93 13.28
C SER A 166 12.89 24.41 13.05
N ILE A 167 13.00 23.11 12.74
CA ILE A 167 14.28 22.49 12.43
C ILE A 167 14.99 23.34 11.37
N SER A 168 16.24 23.70 11.68
CA SER A 168 17.06 24.56 10.84
C SER A 168 17.17 23.99 9.43
N ARG A 169 17.22 24.89 8.45
CA ARG A 169 17.28 24.51 7.03
C ARG A 169 18.48 23.62 6.73
N ASN A 170 19.63 23.93 7.33
CA ASN A 170 20.87 23.18 7.16
C ASN A 170 20.73 21.73 7.66
N LEU A 171 20.07 21.50 8.81
CA LEU A 171 19.86 20.15 9.32
C LEU A 171 18.94 19.32 8.40
N LYS A 172 17.93 19.96 7.78
CA LYS A 172 17.05 19.30 6.81
C LYS A 172 17.81 18.93 5.54
N GLU A 173 18.65 19.84 5.05
CA GLU A 173 19.48 19.63 3.86
C GLU A 173 20.50 18.50 4.11
N ASP A 174 21.17 18.48 5.26
CA ASP A 174 22.09 17.40 5.66
C ASP A 174 21.39 16.05 5.79
N CYS A 175 20.21 16.02 6.43
CA CYS A 175 19.42 14.79 6.56
C CYS A 175 18.98 14.26 5.19
N LEU A 176 18.56 15.15 4.30
CA LEU A 176 18.14 14.80 2.95
C LEU A 176 19.34 14.29 2.14
N GLN A 177 20.49 14.95 2.22
CA GLN A 177 21.70 14.54 1.53
C GLN A 177 22.18 13.16 2.01
N LYS A 178 22.17 12.91 3.33
CA LYS A 178 22.46 11.58 3.91
C LYS A 178 21.46 10.53 3.45
N PHE A 179 20.19 10.87 3.33
CA PHE A 179 19.16 9.96 2.82
C PHE A 179 19.39 9.63 1.34
N LEU A 180 19.62 10.65 0.50
CA LEU A 180 19.89 10.47 -0.92
C LEU A 180 21.18 9.67 -1.16
N GLN A 181 22.21 9.87 -0.33
CA GLN A 181 23.43 9.08 -0.39
C GLN A 181 23.16 7.60 -0.07
N LYS A 182 22.39 7.31 0.99
CA LYS A 182 21.99 5.95 1.38
C LYS A 182 21.07 5.27 0.36
N MET A 183 20.27 6.05 -0.36
CA MET A 183 19.34 5.56 -1.38
C MET A 183 19.91 5.64 -2.80
N SER A 184 21.17 6.04 -2.96
CA SER A 184 21.81 6.08 -4.26
C SER A 184 21.96 4.67 -4.82
N MET A 185 21.82 4.51 -6.14
CA MET A 185 21.97 3.20 -6.80
C MET A 185 23.34 2.57 -6.56
N ALA A 186 24.38 3.37 -6.32
CA ALA A 186 25.69 2.90 -5.90
C ALA A 186 25.63 2.24 -4.51
N ALA A 187 24.94 2.89 -3.57
CA ALA A 187 24.76 2.44 -2.19
C ALA A 187 23.68 1.36 -2.00
N LEU A 188 22.96 0.97 -3.05
CA LEU A 188 21.98 -0.13 -3.07
C LEU A 188 22.37 -1.23 -4.06
N SER A 189 23.54 -1.12 -4.69
CA SER A 189 23.98 -2.09 -5.68
C SER A 189 24.25 -3.45 -5.01
N GLU A 190 23.59 -4.47 -5.51
CA GLU A 190 23.86 -5.86 -5.16
C GLU A 190 24.81 -6.45 -6.19
N ALA A 191 25.82 -7.17 -5.72
CA ALA A 191 26.68 -7.97 -6.57
C ALA A 191 26.48 -9.45 -6.24
N THR A 192 26.38 -10.27 -7.29
CA THR A 192 26.36 -11.73 -7.19
C THR A 192 27.79 -12.26 -7.18
N CYS A 193 28.12 -13.06 -6.17
CA CYS A 193 29.37 -13.80 -6.16
C CYS A 193 29.38 -14.81 -7.33
N ALA A 194 30.36 -14.73 -8.22
CA ALA A 194 30.46 -15.64 -9.36
C ALA A 194 30.73 -17.11 -8.96
N VAL A 195 31.27 -17.34 -7.75
CA VAL A 195 31.65 -18.68 -7.26
C VAL A 195 30.49 -19.38 -6.56
N CYS A 196 29.81 -18.70 -5.64
CA CYS A 196 28.72 -19.29 -4.83
C CYS A 196 27.31 -18.78 -5.19
N ASN A 197 27.19 -17.89 -6.18
CA ASN A 197 25.94 -17.27 -6.63
C ASN A 197 25.12 -16.56 -5.53
N VAL A 198 25.75 -16.22 -4.41
CA VAL A 198 25.13 -15.48 -3.31
C VAL A 198 25.10 -13.99 -3.67
N ARG A 199 23.93 -13.36 -3.54
CA ARG A 199 23.75 -11.92 -3.67
C ARG A 199 24.18 -11.23 -2.39
N THR A 200 25.09 -10.27 -2.51
CA THR A 200 25.55 -9.48 -1.37
C THR A 200 25.63 -8.01 -1.74
N HIS A 201 25.38 -7.17 -0.75
CA HIS A 201 25.46 -5.74 -0.91
C HIS A 201 26.91 -5.30 -1.15
N THR A 202 27.16 -4.48 -2.17
CA THR A 202 28.53 -4.11 -2.59
C THR A 202 29.34 -3.45 -1.47
N GLN A 203 28.70 -2.69 -0.57
CA GLN A 203 29.36 -2.09 0.61
C GLN A 203 29.97 -3.10 1.59
N LYS A 204 29.51 -4.36 1.58
CA LYS A 204 30.02 -5.42 2.48
C LYS A 204 31.06 -6.32 1.80
N LEU A 205 31.34 -6.10 0.52
CA LEU A 205 32.31 -6.89 -0.23
C LEU A 205 33.72 -6.37 0.02
N LYS A 206 34.53 -7.17 0.72
CA LYS A 206 35.98 -7.01 0.71
C LYS A 206 36.52 -7.67 -0.56
N LYS A 207 37.11 -6.88 -1.45
CA LYS A 207 37.83 -7.41 -2.61
C LYS A 207 39.03 -8.20 -2.09
N LEU A 208 39.01 -9.52 -2.29
CA LEU A 208 40.16 -10.37 -1.99
C LEU A 208 40.87 -10.71 -3.30
N PRO A 209 42.19 -10.46 -3.40
CA PRO A 209 42.94 -10.88 -4.57
C PRO A 209 42.93 -12.40 -4.66
N VAL A 210 42.78 -12.89 -5.89
CA VAL A 210 42.67 -14.32 -6.22
C VAL A 210 43.84 -15.15 -5.66
N SER A 211 45.03 -14.55 -5.56
CA SER A 211 46.23 -15.16 -4.97
C SER A 211 46.12 -15.49 -3.47
N LYS A 212 45.17 -14.87 -2.74
CA LYS A 212 44.96 -15.12 -1.30
C LYS A 212 43.91 -16.20 -1.01
N ILE A 213 43.33 -16.83 -2.03
CA ILE A 213 42.35 -17.91 -1.85
C ILE A 213 43.11 -19.22 -1.56
N PRO A 214 42.96 -19.84 -0.38
CA PRO A 214 43.58 -21.11 -0.07
C PRO A 214 43.14 -22.20 -1.06
N HIS A 215 44.05 -23.07 -1.48
CA HIS A 215 43.78 -24.18 -2.40
C HIS A 215 43.18 -23.79 -3.77
N ILE A 216 43.51 -22.61 -4.29
CA ILE A 216 43.03 -22.13 -5.60
C ILE A 216 43.27 -23.13 -6.75
N HIS A 217 44.33 -23.94 -6.69
CA HIS A 217 44.64 -24.96 -7.68
C HIS A 217 43.57 -26.07 -7.81
N LEU A 218 42.68 -26.21 -6.81
CA LEU A 218 41.55 -27.15 -6.85
C LEU A 218 40.34 -26.57 -7.60
N LEU A 219 40.26 -25.25 -7.76
CA LEU A 219 39.22 -24.60 -8.55
C LEU A 219 39.58 -24.73 -10.03
N LYS A 220 39.07 -25.78 -10.69
CA LYS A 220 39.14 -25.89 -12.15
C LYS A 220 38.23 -24.82 -12.77
N VAL A 221 38.79 -23.67 -13.09
CA VAL A 221 38.12 -22.63 -13.86
C VAL A 221 38.02 -23.13 -15.31
N PRO A 222 36.80 -23.32 -15.87
CA PRO A 222 36.61 -23.65 -17.27
C PRO A 222 37.35 -22.65 -18.17
N ASP A 223 37.97 -23.10 -19.26
CA ASP A 223 38.81 -22.23 -20.09
C ASP A 223 38.05 -21.02 -20.67
N ALA A 224 36.74 -21.18 -20.92
CA ALA A 224 35.85 -20.10 -21.33
C ALA A 224 35.74 -18.94 -20.31
N LEU A 225 36.02 -19.19 -19.03
CA LEU A 225 36.00 -18.18 -17.97
C LEU A 225 37.38 -17.56 -17.69
N LYS A 226 38.48 -18.18 -18.17
CA LYS A 226 39.83 -17.64 -17.96
C LYS A 226 40.05 -16.32 -18.70
N ASP A 227 39.48 -16.19 -19.90
CA ASP A 227 39.59 -14.96 -20.71
C ASP A 227 38.77 -13.80 -20.13
N PHE A 228 37.65 -14.11 -19.47
CA PHE A 228 36.80 -13.15 -18.76
C PHE A 228 37.46 -12.63 -17.48
N ILE A 229 38.20 -13.48 -16.78
CA ILE A 229 38.94 -13.09 -15.56
C ILE A 229 40.13 -12.18 -15.90
N LYS A 230 40.85 -12.45 -17.00
CA LYS A 230 41.98 -11.61 -17.45
C LYS A 230 41.54 -10.19 -17.82
N THR A 231 40.43 -10.05 -18.54
CA THR A 231 39.85 -8.75 -18.95
C THR A 231 39.30 -7.93 -17.78
N SER A 232 38.81 -8.61 -16.74
CA SER A 232 38.30 -7.95 -15.51
C SER A 232 39.42 -7.46 -14.58
N GLN A 233 40.64 -8.01 -14.70
CA GLN A 233 41.79 -7.59 -13.88
C GLN A 233 42.50 -6.36 -14.48
N THR A 234 42.58 -6.23 -15.81
CA THR A 234 43.18 -5.07 -16.48
C THR A 234 42.37 -3.78 -16.34
N SER A 235 41.04 -3.88 -16.25
CA SER A 235 40.14 -2.73 -16.02
C SER A 235 40.17 -2.20 -14.58
N ALA A 236 40.75 -2.94 -13.63
CA ALA A 236 40.87 -2.51 -12.23
C ALA A 236 42.17 -1.74 -11.92
N VAL A 237 43.16 -1.76 -12.82
CA VAL A 237 44.47 -1.09 -12.61
C VAL A 237 44.43 0.39 -13.01
N GLN A 238 43.49 0.82 -13.85
CA GLN A 238 43.42 2.21 -14.35
C GLN A 238 42.82 3.24 -13.39
N TYR A 239 42.50 2.88 -12.14
CA TYR A 239 41.92 3.80 -11.16
C TYR A 239 42.74 3.96 -9.87
N ALA A 240 44.00 3.50 -9.85
CA ALA A 240 44.82 3.52 -8.64
C ALA A 240 45.86 4.65 -8.58
N ASP A 241 46.20 5.33 -9.67
CA ASP A 241 47.21 6.40 -9.69
C ASP A 241 46.63 7.69 -10.25
N GLU A 242 45.91 8.45 -9.43
CA GLU A 242 45.71 9.89 -9.57
C GLU A 242 45.19 10.46 -8.24
N HIS A 243 46.10 10.58 -7.26
CA HIS A 243 45.99 11.49 -6.11
C HIS A 243 47.38 11.89 -5.63
#